data_AF-A0A2K1L2Z5-F1
#
_entry.id   AF-A0A2K1L2Z5-F1
#
_cell.length_a   1.000
_cell.length_b   1.000
_cell.length_c   1.000
_cell.angle_alpha   90.00
_cell.angle_beta   90.00
_cell.angle_gamma   90.00
#
_symmetry.space_group_name_H-M   'P 1'
#
loop_
_entity.id
_entity.type
_entity.pdbx_description
1 polymer ?
#
loop_
_entity_poly.entity_id
_entity_poly.type
_entity_poly.pdbx_seq_one_letter_code
_entity_poly.pdbx_strand_id
1 'polypeptide(L)'
;MACVAATIGAMLPSSAVSLTISRIQNSASAVTQATLLVPCIQSRRLFKPNLVQDLQQGVKSCGISSRPSHRNVTCEAGTETVSSSPGTVWVQRTVELPPFKRGCHIITKQIYNAVPEINQFRVGIAHLFVLHTSASLTINENASSDVPLDMEDALNRIVPEGNHYRHLDEGYDDMPAHVKASMMGSSLTIPITGGRFKLGIWQGIWLNEHRNYGGSRSICITIQGEKRADGRVYK
;
A
#
# COMPACT_ATOMS: atom_id res chain seq x y z
N MET A 1 -65.36 -41.70 4.54
CA MET A 1 -65.79 -43.05 4.10
C MET A 1 -65.29 -43.25 2.67
N ALA A 2 -64.44 -44.28 2.47
CA ALA A 2 -64.16 -45.11 1.27
C ALA A 2 -64.41 -44.52 -0.15
N CYS A 3 -63.66 -44.84 -1.22
CA CYS A 3 -62.72 -45.92 -1.50
C CYS A 3 -61.93 -45.61 -2.79
N VAL A 4 -61.00 -46.51 -3.09
CA VAL A 4 -59.89 -46.54 -4.05
C VAL A 4 -60.29 -46.97 -5.48
N ALA A 5 -59.37 -46.74 -6.45
CA ALA A 5 -59.08 -47.50 -7.70
C ALA A 5 -59.54 -46.86 -9.04
N ALA A 6 -58.84 -46.90 -10.18
CA ALA A 6 -57.52 -47.40 -10.60
C ALA A 6 -57.27 -47.05 -12.11
N THR A 7 -56.00 -46.79 -12.50
CA THR A 7 -55.22 -47.14 -13.76
C THR A 7 -55.83 -46.83 -15.16
N ILE A 8 -55.14 -46.28 -16.18
CA ILE A 8 -54.03 -46.79 -17.04
C ILE A 8 -53.59 -45.66 -18.02
N GLY A 9 -52.31 -45.58 -18.41
CA GLY A 9 -51.93 -45.11 -19.77
C GLY A 9 -50.67 -44.25 -19.90
N ALA A 10 -49.55 -44.88 -20.26
CA ALA A 10 -48.25 -44.29 -20.54
C ALA A 10 -48.19 -43.50 -21.87
N MET A 11 -47.25 -42.55 -22.00
CA MET A 11 -46.17 -42.54 -23.01
C MET A 11 -45.42 -41.19 -23.06
N LEU A 12 -44.10 -41.26 -22.86
CA LEU A 12 -43.11 -40.26 -23.27
C LEU A 12 -42.98 -40.22 -24.81
N PRO A 13 -42.34 -39.19 -25.37
CA PRO A 13 -40.98 -39.48 -25.83
C PRO A 13 -39.95 -38.39 -25.55
N SER A 14 -38.74 -38.89 -25.29
CA SER A 14 -37.46 -38.20 -25.33
C SER A 14 -37.09 -37.81 -26.75
N SER A 15 -36.47 -36.64 -26.93
CA SER A 15 -35.61 -36.35 -28.08
C SER A 15 -34.27 -35.80 -27.59
N ALA A 16 -33.24 -36.60 -27.86
CA ALA A 16 -31.85 -36.37 -27.51
C ALA A 16 -31.24 -35.23 -28.33
N VAL A 17 -30.50 -34.34 -27.66
CA VAL A 17 -29.62 -33.38 -28.31
C VAL A 17 -28.23 -34.02 -28.40
N SER A 18 -27.86 -34.39 -29.62
CA SER A 18 -26.53 -34.90 -29.97
C SER A 18 -25.56 -33.73 -30.12
N LEU A 19 -24.59 -33.60 -29.22
CA LEU A 19 -23.49 -32.65 -29.33
C LEU A 19 -22.31 -33.33 -30.03
N THR A 20 -22.12 -32.98 -31.30
CA THR A 20 -20.97 -33.41 -32.10
C THR A 20 -19.76 -32.58 -31.71
N ILE A 21 -18.70 -33.24 -31.22
CA ILE A 21 -17.40 -32.63 -30.96
C ILE A 21 -16.66 -32.50 -32.30
N SER A 22 -16.67 -31.31 -32.89
CA SER A 22 -15.75 -30.95 -33.97
C SER A 22 -14.46 -30.38 -33.37
N ARG A 23 -13.35 -31.09 -33.62
CA ARG A 23 -11.97 -30.65 -33.35
C ARG A 23 -11.72 -29.27 -33.99
N ILE A 24 -11.31 -28.29 -33.19
CA ILE A 24 -10.77 -27.03 -33.69
C ILE A 24 -9.25 -27.16 -33.75
N GLN A 25 -8.72 -27.09 -34.97
CA GLN A 25 -7.31 -27.01 -35.28
C GLN A 25 -6.75 -25.63 -34.93
N ASN A 26 -5.50 -25.61 -34.46
CA ASN A 26 -4.65 -24.44 -34.34
C ASN A 26 -4.62 -23.64 -35.65
N SER A 27 -4.87 -22.34 -35.58
CA SER A 27 -4.30 -21.39 -36.53
C SER A 27 -4.05 -20.04 -35.84
N ALA A 28 -2.88 -19.51 -36.17
CA ALA A 28 -2.31 -18.28 -35.65
C ALA A 28 -2.97 -17.03 -36.29
N SER A 29 -2.66 -15.89 -35.66
CA SER A 29 -2.71 -14.53 -36.22
C SER A 29 -4.06 -13.80 -36.18
N ALA A 30 -4.17 -12.87 -35.23
CA ALA A 30 -4.53 -11.46 -35.49
C ALA A 30 -4.51 -10.66 -34.18
N VAL A 31 -3.38 -10.03 -33.88
CA VAL A 31 -3.31 -8.95 -32.89
C VAL A 31 -4.01 -7.75 -33.52
N THR A 32 -5.24 -7.48 -33.07
CA THR A 32 -5.95 -6.25 -33.46
C THR A 32 -5.62 -5.19 -32.42
N GLN A 33 -4.66 -4.32 -32.74
CA GLN A 33 -4.38 -3.11 -31.96
C GLN A 33 -5.56 -2.14 -32.12
N ALA A 34 -6.29 -1.89 -31.04
CA ALA A 34 -7.23 -0.79 -30.95
C ALA A 34 -6.45 0.50 -30.65
N THR A 35 -6.13 1.26 -31.70
CA THR A 35 -5.57 2.61 -31.58
C THR A 35 -6.68 3.58 -31.18
N LEU A 36 -6.71 3.98 -29.91
CA LEU A 36 -7.52 5.10 -29.44
C LEU A 36 -6.91 6.42 -29.95
N LEU A 37 -7.48 6.97 -31.01
CA LEU A 37 -7.23 8.32 -31.49
C LEU A 37 -7.91 9.33 -30.54
N VAL A 38 -7.12 9.98 -29.69
CA VAL A 38 -7.54 11.18 -28.95
C VAL A 38 -7.31 12.41 -29.84
N PRO A 39 -8.34 13.16 -30.23
CA PRO A 39 -8.15 14.38 -31.00
C PRO A 39 -7.49 15.47 -30.14
N CYS A 40 -6.28 15.85 -30.54
CA CYS A 40 -5.53 16.99 -30.03
C CYS A 40 -6.22 18.29 -30.46
N ILE A 41 -6.90 18.96 -29.53
CA ILE A 41 -7.45 20.30 -29.75
C ILE A 41 -6.29 21.29 -29.84
N GLN A 42 -6.03 21.77 -31.05
CA GLN A 42 -5.13 22.89 -31.32
C GLN A 42 -5.75 24.21 -30.85
N SER A 43 -5.30 24.73 -29.72
CA SER A 43 -5.41 26.16 -29.40
C SER A 43 -4.14 26.86 -29.91
N ARG A 44 -4.26 27.56 -31.04
CA ARG A 44 -3.20 28.43 -31.57
C ARG A 44 -3.38 29.85 -31.03
N ARG A 45 -2.26 30.36 -30.48
CA ARG A 45 -1.76 31.74 -30.47
C ARG A 45 -2.41 32.76 -29.53
N LEU A 46 -1.61 33.15 -28.53
CA LEU A 46 -1.22 34.55 -28.29
C LEU A 46 0.22 34.56 -27.76
N PHE A 47 1.19 34.32 -28.65
CA PHE A 47 2.61 34.54 -28.38
C PHE A 47 2.92 36.00 -28.71
N LYS A 48 3.23 36.81 -27.70
CA LYS A 48 3.88 38.11 -27.88
C LYS A 48 5.40 37.88 -28.02
N PRO A 49 6.05 38.37 -29.08
CA PRO A 49 7.50 38.32 -29.20
C PRO A 49 8.12 39.44 -28.36
N ASN A 50 9.37 39.24 -27.96
CA ASN A 50 10.28 40.16 -27.23
C ASN A 50 10.32 39.97 -25.71
N LEU A 51 11.10 38.97 -25.27
CA LEU A 51 11.69 38.95 -23.93
C LEU A 51 13.18 38.60 -24.02
N VAL A 52 13.90 39.32 -24.88
CA VAL A 52 15.36 39.38 -24.88
C VAL A 52 15.73 40.85 -25.02
N GLN A 53 15.58 41.62 -23.93
CA GLN A 53 16.20 42.95 -23.82
C GLN A 53 16.28 43.54 -22.40
N ASP A 54 15.71 42.91 -21.35
CA ASP A 54 15.75 43.45 -19.98
C ASP A 54 16.75 42.76 -19.03
N LEU A 55 17.93 42.39 -19.52
CA LEU A 55 19.06 41.93 -18.69
C LEU A 55 20.34 42.78 -18.85
N GLN A 56 20.22 44.01 -19.37
CA GLN A 56 21.37 44.91 -19.55
C GLN A 56 21.20 46.32 -18.97
N GLN A 57 20.25 46.55 -18.07
CA GLN A 57 20.18 47.82 -17.33
C GLN A 57 20.04 47.59 -15.83
N GLY A 58 21.15 47.17 -15.22
CA GLY A 58 21.25 47.01 -13.76
C GLY A 58 22.67 47.11 -13.20
N VAL A 59 23.63 47.62 -13.97
CA VAL A 59 25.01 47.85 -13.52
C VAL A 59 25.43 49.26 -13.91
N LYS A 60 24.99 50.26 -13.14
CA LYS A 60 25.61 51.60 -13.14
C LYS A 60 25.67 52.13 -11.71
N SER A 61 26.88 52.58 -11.36
CA SER A 61 27.31 53.25 -10.13
C SER A 61 27.79 52.37 -8.96
N CYS A 62 28.92 51.68 -9.17
CA CYS A 62 29.93 51.58 -8.10
C CYS A 62 31.17 52.34 -8.57
N GLY A 63 31.48 53.45 -7.90
CA GLY A 63 32.65 54.27 -8.20
C GLY A 63 33.93 53.49 -7.93
N ILE A 64 34.72 53.27 -8.97
CA ILE A 64 36.08 52.76 -8.84
C ILE A 64 36.97 53.95 -8.43
N SER A 65 37.21 54.08 -7.13
CA SER A 65 38.32 54.87 -6.61
C SER A 65 39.58 54.01 -6.69
N SER A 66 40.47 54.35 -7.61
CA SER A 66 41.77 53.71 -7.79
C SER A 66 42.76 54.12 -6.69
N ARG A 67 42.91 53.28 -5.66
CA ARG A 67 44.17 53.12 -4.89
C ARG A 67 44.30 51.66 -4.42
N PRO A 68 45.35 50.92 -4.81
CA PRO A 68 45.56 49.58 -4.27
C PRO A 68 46.13 49.72 -2.85
N SER A 69 45.27 49.56 -1.85
CA SER A 69 45.74 49.21 -0.51
C SER A 69 46.04 47.72 -0.53
N HIS A 70 47.32 47.36 -0.43
CA HIS A 70 47.73 46.00 -0.09
C HIS A 70 47.15 45.65 1.28
N ARG A 71 45.92 45.14 1.30
CA ARG A 71 45.40 44.40 2.44
C ARG A 71 45.71 42.94 2.16
N ASN A 72 46.56 42.36 2.99
CA ASN A 72 46.73 40.92 3.06
C ASN A 72 45.35 40.34 3.41
N VAL A 73 44.74 39.67 2.44
CA VAL A 73 43.57 38.83 2.69
C VAL A 73 44.12 37.58 3.37
N THR A 74 44.10 37.56 4.69
CA THR A 74 44.30 36.33 5.45
C THR A 74 43.00 35.54 5.37
N CYS A 75 43.00 34.49 4.55
CA CYS A 75 41.97 33.47 4.62
C CYS A 75 42.18 32.72 5.94
N GLU A 76 41.45 33.11 6.99
CA GLU A 76 41.34 32.25 8.15
C GLU A 76 40.56 31.01 7.72
N ALA A 77 41.22 29.86 7.76
CA ALA A 77 40.55 28.57 7.64
C ALA A 77 39.63 28.45 8.85
N GLY A 78 38.36 28.81 8.66
CA GLY A 78 37.33 28.55 9.65
C GLY A 78 37.36 27.06 9.95
N THR A 79 37.66 26.72 11.20
CA THR A 79 37.50 25.37 11.73
C THR A 79 35.99 25.11 11.84
N GLU A 80 35.32 24.93 10.70
CA GLU A 80 33.98 24.38 10.69
C GLU A 80 34.11 22.95 11.22
N THR A 81 33.74 22.77 12.48
CA THR A 81 33.51 21.46 13.05
C THR A 81 32.45 20.80 12.17
N VAL A 82 32.89 19.88 11.30
CA VAL A 82 32.00 19.02 10.54
C VAL A 82 31.19 18.25 11.58
N SER A 83 29.97 18.71 11.87
CA SER A 83 29.05 17.99 12.73
C SER A 83 28.81 16.67 12.02
N SER A 84 29.30 15.56 12.58
CA SER A 84 29.06 14.22 12.06
C SER A 84 27.55 14.07 11.88
N SER A 85 27.08 13.99 10.62
CA SER A 85 25.68 13.74 10.32
C SER A 85 25.23 12.52 11.13
N PRO A 86 24.14 12.60 11.91
CA PRO A 86 23.76 11.49 12.77
C PRO A 86 23.56 10.24 11.91
N GLY A 87 24.28 9.18 12.23
CA GLY A 87 24.26 7.94 11.46
C GLY A 87 22.85 7.35 11.35
N THR A 88 22.58 6.65 10.25
CA THR A 88 21.33 5.88 10.12
C THR A 88 21.34 4.73 11.12
N VAL A 89 20.28 4.64 11.92
CA VAL A 89 20.07 3.58 12.91
C VAL A 89 19.00 2.62 12.43
N TRP A 90 19.21 1.34 12.70
CA TRP A 90 18.28 0.24 12.39
C TRP A 90 17.74 -0.38 13.67
N VAL A 91 16.45 -0.66 13.70
CA VAL A 91 15.77 -1.41 14.76
C VAL A 91 14.87 -2.44 14.09
N GLN A 92 14.94 -3.70 14.50
CA GLN A 92 14.04 -4.74 14.02
C GLN A 92 13.44 -5.49 15.21
N ARG A 93 12.12 -5.70 15.18
CA ARG A 93 11.37 -6.45 16.19
C ARG A 93 10.32 -7.31 15.52
N THR A 94 10.15 -8.53 16.01
CA THR A 94 8.98 -9.35 15.67
C THR A 94 8.01 -9.27 16.84
N VAL A 95 6.78 -8.88 16.56
CA VAL A 95 5.69 -8.87 17.53
C VAL A 95 4.69 -9.96 17.20
N GLU A 96 4.21 -10.65 18.23
CA GLU A 96 3.08 -11.55 18.14
C GLU A 96 1.83 -10.82 18.62
N LEU A 97 0.82 -10.79 17.76
CA LEU A 97 -0.50 -10.28 18.06
C LEU A 97 -1.39 -11.42 18.55
N PRO A 98 -2.34 -11.14 19.46
CA PRO A 98 -3.29 -12.15 19.89
C PRO A 98 -4.13 -12.65 18.70
N PRO A 99 -4.77 -13.83 18.81
CA PRO A 99 -5.67 -14.31 17.79
C PRO A 99 -6.85 -13.36 17.61
N PHE A 100 -7.16 -13.07 16.36
CA PHE A 100 -8.35 -12.32 15.96
C PHE A 100 -9.36 -13.27 15.30
N LYS A 101 -10.64 -12.92 15.38
CA LYS A 101 -11.65 -13.50 14.50
C LYS A 101 -11.43 -12.97 13.08
N ARG A 102 -12.03 -13.63 12.09
CA ARG A 102 -12.12 -13.06 10.74
C ARG A 102 -12.59 -11.60 10.80
N GLY A 103 -11.97 -10.78 9.96
CA GLY A 103 -12.35 -9.39 9.76
C GLY A 103 -11.16 -8.46 9.66
N CYS A 104 -11.47 -7.17 9.59
CA CYS A 104 -10.47 -6.10 9.55
C CYS A 104 -10.28 -5.50 10.95
N HIS A 105 -9.04 -5.42 11.43
CA HIS A 105 -8.73 -5.02 12.81
C HIS A 105 -7.75 -3.87 12.84
N ILE A 106 -8.09 -2.77 13.50
CA ILE A 106 -7.17 -1.65 13.71
C ILE A 106 -6.15 -2.03 14.78
N ILE A 107 -4.88 -2.16 14.38
CA ILE A 107 -3.78 -2.61 15.25
C ILE A 107 -2.74 -1.52 15.52
N THR A 108 -3.01 -0.27 15.13
CA THR A 108 -2.08 0.87 15.26
C THR A 108 -1.45 0.99 16.65
N LYS A 109 -2.25 0.83 17.72
CA LYS A 109 -1.77 0.91 19.11
C LYS A 109 -0.83 -0.23 19.46
N GLN A 110 -1.16 -1.45 19.03
CA GLN A 110 -0.36 -2.65 19.25
C GLN A 110 1.01 -2.51 18.58
N ILE A 111 1.05 -1.95 17.36
CA ILE A 111 2.30 -1.63 16.67
C ILE A 111 3.11 -0.58 17.45
N TYR A 112 2.51 0.53 17.87
CA TYR A 112 3.23 1.53 18.69
C TYR A 112 3.83 0.93 19.97
N ASN A 113 3.06 0.09 20.67
CA ASN A 113 3.52 -0.60 21.87
C ASN A 113 4.67 -1.57 21.60
N ALA A 114 4.72 -2.16 20.40
CA ALA A 114 5.75 -3.10 20.00
C ALA A 114 7.09 -2.44 19.66
N VAL A 115 7.08 -1.17 19.23
CA VAL A 115 8.27 -0.41 18.84
C VAL A 115 8.33 0.95 19.55
N PRO A 116 8.44 0.98 20.90
CA PRO A 116 8.50 2.24 21.65
C PRO A 116 9.68 3.13 21.22
N GLU A 117 10.75 2.55 20.67
CA GLU A 117 11.93 3.27 20.18
C GLU A 117 11.63 4.20 19.01
N ILE A 118 10.47 4.06 18.35
CA ILE A 118 10.04 4.99 17.30
C ILE A 118 10.10 6.44 17.80
N ASN A 119 9.85 6.67 19.10
CA ASN A 119 9.90 7.99 19.72
C ASN A 119 11.32 8.61 19.76
N GLN A 120 12.37 7.87 19.43
CA GLN A 120 13.73 8.38 19.30
C GLN A 120 14.03 8.89 17.89
N PHE A 121 13.24 8.51 16.88
CA PHE A 121 13.50 8.82 15.48
C PHE A 121 12.97 10.20 15.08
N ARG A 122 13.85 11.05 14.56
CA ARG A 122 13.50 12.34 13.96
C ARG A 122 12.82 12.14 12.60
N VAL A 123 13.41 11.30 11.77
CA VAL A 123 12.96 10.98 10.41
C VAL A 123 13.37 9.55 10.06
N GLY A 124 12.56 8.84 9.29
CA GLY A 124 12.88 7.49 8.88
C GLY A 124 11.73 6.82 8.14
N ILE A 125 11.81 5.50 8.05
CA ILE A 125 10.78 4.66 7.47
C ILE A 125 10.63 3.39 8.32
N ALA A 126 9.39 2.96 8.52
CA ALA A 126 9.05 1.69 9.12
C ALA A 126 8.51 0.76 8.05
N HIS A 127 9.10 -0.42 7.94
CA HIS A 127 8.57 -1.51 7.15
C HIS A 127 7.94 -2.55 8.08
N LEU A 128 6.67 -2.87 7.86
CA LEU A 128 5.93 -3.89 8.60
C LEU A 128 5.64 -5.03 7.63
N PHE A 129 5.95 -6.26 8.02
CA PHE A 129 5.72 -7.46 7.21
C PHE A 129 5.02 -8.52 8.05
N VAL A 130 3.83 -8.95 7.65
CA VAL A 130 3.13 -10.07 8.31
C VAL A 130 3.73 -11.39 7.84
N LEU A 131 4.13 -12.24 8.79
CA LEU A 131 4.79 -13.53 8.53
C LEU A 131 3.77 -14.65 8.29
N HIS A 132 2.68 -14.34 7.57
CA HIS A 132 1.54 -15.22 7.37
C HIS A 132 0.99 -15.05 5.95
N THR A 133 0.56 -16.15 5.32
CA THR A 133 0.05 -16.17 3.94
C THR A 133 -1.48 -16.03 3.84
N SER A 134 -2.17 -16.15 4.97
CA SER A 134 -3.65 -16.08 5.08
C SER A 134 -4.13 -14.85 5.86
N ALA A 135 -3.24 -13.88 6.12
CA ALA A 135 -3.54 -12.58 6.70
C ALA A 135 -2.81 -11.48 5.91
N SER A 136 -3.26 -10.24 6.03
CA SER A 136 -2.67 -9.10 5.30
C SER A 136 -2.61 -7.84 6.15
N LEU A 137 -1.82 -6.87 5.69
CA LEU A 137 -1.70 -5.56 6.32
C LEU A 137 -2.17 -4.48 5.35
N THR A 138 -2.95 -3.52 5.85
CA THR A 138 -3.39 -2.35 5.06
C THR A 138 -3.41 -1.08 5.89
N ILE A 139 -3.52 0.07 5.21
CA ILE A 139 -3.79 1.36 5.85
C ILE A 139 -5.14 1.86 5.34
N ASN A 140 -6.06 2.13 6.25
CA ASN A 140 -7.39 2.62 5.91
C ASN A 140 -7.93 3.53 7.03
N GLU A 141 -9.19 3.97 6.92
CA GLU A 141 -9.87 4.81 7.90
C GLU A 141 -9.78 4.22 9.32
N ASN A 142 -9.69 5.05 10.36
CA ASN A 142 -9.68 4.59 11.75
C ASN A 142 -10.71 5.30 12.66
N ALA A 143 -11.67 6.00 12.06
CA ALA A 143 -12.65 6.81 12.77
C ALA A 143 -13.99 6.11 12.93
N SER A 144 -14.54 5.56 11.85
CA SER A 144 -15.79 4.80 11.90
C SER A 144 -15.54 3.32 12.25
N SER A 145 -16.38 2.79 13.14
CA SER A 145 -16.44 1.34 13.44
C SER A 145 -17.04 0.51 12.31
N ASP A 146 -17.77 1.14 11.39
CA ASP A 146 -18.46 0.45 10.30
C ASP A 146 -17.49 0.12 9.15
N VAL A 147 -16.48 0.95 8.93
CA VAL A 147 -15.52 0.78 7.81
C VAL A 147 -14.80 -0.57 7.86
N PRO A 148 -14.33 -1.07 9.02
CA PRO A 148 -13.81 -2.44 9.11
C PRO A 148 -14.82 -3.53 8.76
N LEU A 149 -16.10 -3.36 9.14
CA LEU A 149 -17.17 -4.32 8.87
C LEU A 149 -17.52 -4.35 7.37
N ASP A 150 -17.70 -3.17 6.77
CA ASP A 150 -17.98 -3.02 5.34
C ASP A 150 -16.83 -3.55 4.48
N MET A 151 -15.59 -3.36 4.92
CA MET A 151 -14.41 -3.91 4.25
C MET A 151 -14.39 -5.44 4.30
N GLU A 152 -14.73 -6.05 5.43
CA GLU A 152 -14.86 -7.51 5.54
C GLU A 152 -15.97 -8.02 4.61
N ASP A 153 -17.13 -7.38 4.64
CA ASP A 153 -18.27 -7.66 3.76
C ASP A 153 -17.88 -7.60 2.28
N ALA A 154 -17.17 -6.56 1.88
CA ALA A 154 -16.69 -6.38 0.51
C ALA A 154 -15.71 -7.49 0.12
N LEU A 155 -14.73 -7.81 0.99
CA LEU A 155 -13.77 -8.88 0.73
C LEU A 155 -14.45 -10.25 0.59
N ASN A 156 -15.48 -10.52 1.39
CA ASN A 156 -16.26 -11.76 1.31
C ASN A 156 -17.12 -11.84 0.04
N ARG A 157 -17.57 -10.71 -0.52
CA ARG A 157 -18.25 -10.68 -1.82
C ARG A 157 -17.28 -10.86 -3.00
N ILE A 158 -16.08 -10.29 -2.90
CA ILE A 158 -15.07 -10.35 -3.97
C ILE A 158 -14.43 -11.75 -4.03
N VAL A 159 -14.11 -12.33 -2.87
CA VAL A 159 -13.49 -13.66 -2.74
C VAL A 159 -14.37 -14.51 -1.81
N PRO A 160 -15.46 -15.08 -2.35
CA PRO A 160 -16.39 -15.87 -1.56
C PRO A 160 -15.78 -17.20 -1.14
N GLU A 161 -16.21 -17.68 0.03
CA GLU A 161 -15.87 -19.01 0.52
C GLU A 161 -16.65 -20.08 -0.23
N GLY A 162 -16.08 -21.28 -0.33
CA GLY A 162 -16.79 -22.40 -0.94
C GLY A 162 -15.86 -23.51 -1.42
N ASN A 163 -16.48 -24.50 -2.04
CA ASN A 163 -15.81 -25.68 -2.58
C ASN A 163 -15.35 -25.52 -4.04
N HIS A 164 -15.36 -24.29 -4.57
CA HIS A 164 -14.92 -23.99 -5.95
C HIS A 164 -13.41 -23.82 -6.08
N TYR A 165 -12.67 -23.79 -4.97
CA TYR A 165 -11.21 -23.79 -4.97
C TYR A 165 -10.65 -25.20 -4.86
N ARG A 166 -9.48 -25.42 -5.48
CA ARG A 166 -8.77 -26.71 -5.43
C ARG A 166 -8.07 -26.95 -4.09
N HIS A 167 -7.61 -25.89 -3.44
CA HIS A 167 -6.93 -25.96 -2.14
C HIS A 167 -7.96 -25.77 -1.03
N LEU A 168 -8.17 -26.81 -0.23
CA LEU A 168 -9.16 -26.89 0.85
C LEU A 168 -8.58 -27.59 2.08
N ASP A 169 -7.25 -27.63 2.18
CA ASP A 169 -6.52 -28.50 3.12
C ASP A 169 -6.86 -28.14 4.57
N GLU A 170 -7.16 -26.86 4.84
CA GLU A 170 -7.55 -26.38 6.16
C GLU A 170 -9.00 -25.84 6.23
N GLY A 171 -9.85 -26.21 5.27
CA GLY A 171 -11.28 -25.84 5.23
C GLY A 171 -11.68 -24.90 4.08
N TYR A 172 -12.98 -24.56 4.01
CA TYR A 172 -13.53 -23.75 2.92
C TYR A 172 -13.07 -22.29 2.91
N ASP A 173 -12.47 -21.82 4.00
CA ASP A 173 -11.92 -20.48 4.12
C ASP A 173 -10.43 -20.36 3.78
N ASP A 174 -9.77 -21.49 3.55
CA ASP A 174 -8.32 -21.55 3.39
C ASP A 174 -7.85 -20.82 2.12
N MET A 175 -8.20 -21.34 0.94
CA MET A 175 -7.84 -20.68 -0.32
C MET A 175 -8.38 -19.26 -0.46
N PRO A 176 -9.64 -18.93 -0.08
CA PRO A 176 -10.10 -17.53 -0.07
C PRO A 176 -9.19 -16.61 0.75
N ALA A 177 -8.69 -17.07 1.91
CA ALA A 177 -7.79 -16.28 2.73
C ALA A 177 -6.45 -16.00 2.03
N HIS A 178 -5.89 -16.99 1.33
CA HIS A 178 -4.68 -16.81 0.52
C HIS A 178 -4.89 -15.82 -0.64
N VAL A 179 -6.05 -15.87 -1.32
CA VAL A 179 -6.39 -14.92 -2.38
C VAL A 179 -6.51 -13.50 -1.83
N LYS A 180 -7.30 -13.31 -0.76
CA LYS A 180 -7.47 -11.99 -0.12
C LYS A 180 -6.14 -11.43 0.38
N ALA A 181 -5.29 -12.27 0.98
CA ALA A 181 -3.97 -11.86 1.44
C ALA A 181 -3.07 -11.42 0.27
N SER A 182 -3.09 -12.15 -0.84
CA SER A 182 -2.31 -11.83 -2.04
C SER A 182 -2.79 -10.53 -2.72
N MET A 183 -4.09 -10.24 -2.68
CA MET A 183 -4.66 -9.01 -3.23
C MET A 183 -4.32 -7.78 -2.39
N MET A 184 -4.40 -7.90 -1.06
CA MET A 184 -4.19 -6.79 -0.14
C MET A 184 -2.70 -6.52 0.15
N GLY A 185 -1.89 -7.58 0.15
CA GLY A 185 -0.46 -7.52 0.40
C GLY A 185 -0.06 -7.86 1.84
N SER A 186 1.16 -8.38 2.00
CA SER A 186 1.70 -8.79 3.30
C SER A 186 2.50 -7.70 4.02
N SER A 187 2.64 -6.50 3.44
CA SER A 187 3.55 -5.51 3.97
C SER A 187 3.10 -4.06 3.81
N LEU A 188 3.59 -3.23 4.71
CA LEU A 188 3.40 -1.78 4.71
C LEU A 188 4.75 -1.10 4.86
N THR A 189 4.91 0.04 4.19
CA THR A 189 6.07 0.91 4.34
C THR A 189 5.58 2.31 4.69
N ILE A 190 5.88 2.76 5.90
CA ILE A 190 5.28 3.94 6.54
C ILE A 190 6.37 4.94 6.91
N PRO A 191 6.29 6.21 6.46
CA PRO A 191 7.27 7.21 6.88
C PRO A 191 7.19 7.49 8.38
N ILE A 192 8.32 7.84 8.98
CA ILE A 192 8.42 8.28 10.38
C ILE A 192 8.80 9.75 10.40
N THR A 193 8.14 10.53 11.25
CA THR A 193 8.51 11.95 11.46
C THR A 193 8.19 12.37 12.88
N GLY A 194 9.17 12.93 13.58
CA GLY A 194 8.99 13.46 14.93
C GLY A 194 8.53 12.39 15.92
N GLY A 195 9.14 11.20 15.85
CA GLY A 195 8.91 10.13 16.82
C GLY A 195 7.66 9.28 16.61
N ARG A 196 6.97 9.42 15.47
CA ARG A 196 5.71 8.74 15.19
C ARG A 196 5.58 8.33 13.74
N PHE A 197 4.70 7.37 13.47
CA PHE A 197 4.28 7.07 12.10
C PHE A 197 3.60 8.31 11.50
N LYS A 198 4.02 8.69 10.30
CA LYS A 198 3.47 9.82 9.55
C LYS A 198 2.23 9.37 8.78
N LEU A 199 1.17 9.08 9.52
CA LEU A 199 -0.14 8.74 8.99
C LEU A 199 -0.99 10.01 8.82
N GLY A 200 -1.93 9.99 7.88
CA GLY A 200 -3.00 10.98 7.79
C GLY A 200 -3.95 10.90 9.00
N ILE A 201 -4.75 11.95 9.21
CA ILE A 201 -5.65 12.07 10.38
C ILE A 201 -6.56 10.85 10.52
N TRP A 202 -7.06 10.34 9.40
CA TRP A 202 -7.96 9.19 9.35
C TRP A 202 -7.25 7.87 9.13
N GLN A 203 -5.93 7.83 8.97
CA GLN A 203 -5.24 6.60 8.62
C GLN A 203 -4.85 5.81 9.87
N GLY A 204 -5.23 4.54 9.89
CA GLY A 204 -4.76 3.53 10.86
C GLY A 204 -4.11 2.34 10.17
N ILE A 205 -3.25 1.64 10.90
CA ILE A 205 -2.63 0.37 10.49
C ILE A 205 -3.60 -0.76 10.85
N TRP A 206 -3.94 -1.56 9.85
CA TRP A 206 -4.91 -2.65 9.96
C TRP A 206 -4.23 -4.01 9.76
N LEU A 207 -4.66 -5.01 10.54
CA LEU A 207 -4.48 -6.43 10.26
C LEU A 207 -5.81 -6.96 9.73
N ASN A 208 -5.82 -7.52 8.54
CA ASN A 208 -6.99 -8.23 8.03
C ASN A 208 -6.76 -9.73 8.23
N GLU A 209 -7.55 -10.30 9.12
CA GLU A 209 -7.60 -11.74 9.38
C GLU A 209 -8.63 -12.35 8.43
N HIS A 210 -8.18 -13.22 7.53
CA HIS A 210 -9.07 -13.78 6.52
C HIS A 210 -9.60 -15.17 6.90
N ARG A 211 -8.98 -15.84 7.87
CA ARG A 211 -9.43 -17.14 8.38
C ARG A 211 -10.43 -16.96 9.51
N ASN A 212 -11.39 -17.89 9.62
CA ASN A 212 -12.29 -17.96 10.77
C ASN A 212 -11.51 -18.23 12.07
N TYR A 213 -10.45 -19.03 11.98
CA TYR A 213 -9.60 -19.46 13.09
C TYR A 213 -8.11 -19.35 12.70
N GLY A 214 -7.61 -18.13 12.56
CA GLY A 214 -6.22 -17.86 12.10
C GLY A 214 -5.12 -18.01 13.14
N GLY A 215 -5.47 -18.11 14.44
CA GLY A 215 -4.50 -18.12 15.53
C GLY A 215 -3.78 -16.77 15.71
N SER A 216 -2.70 -16.76 16.49
CA SER A 216 -1.85 -15.58 16.67
C SER A 216 -1.16 -15.20 15.34
N ARG A 217 -0.96 -13.89 15.12
CA ARG A 217 -0.27 -13.38 13.93
C ARG A 217 1.02 -12.68 14.30
N SER A 218 2.08 -12.95 13.53
CA SER A 218 3.41 -12.42 13.77
C SER A 218 3.73 -11.35 12.73
N ILE A 219 4.21 -10.19 13.17
CA ILE A 219 4.59 -9.08 12.31
C ILE A 219 6.05 -8.73 12.60
N CYS A 220 6.88 -8.77 11.56
CA CYS A 220 8.24 -8.22 11.60
C CYS A 220 8.19 -6.73 11.28
N ILE A 221 8.69 -5.90 12.20
CA ILE A 221 8.75 -4.45 12.09
C ILE A 221 10.22 -4.06 12.01
N THR A 222 10.60 -3.39 10.93
CA THR A 222 11.95 -2.86 10.72
C THR A 222 11.87 -1.36 10.58
N ILE A 223 12.56 -0.63 11.45
CA ILE A 223 12.68 0.82 11.40
C ILE A 223 14.11 1.16 10.98
N GLN A 224 14.25 2.05 10.00
CA GLN A 224 15.51 2.68 9.64
C GLN A 224 15.35 4.19 9.62
N GLY A 225 16.34 4.93 10.11
CA GLY A 225 16.31 6.38 10.05
C GLY A 225 17.28 7.06 10.99
N GLU A 226 17.10 8.36 11.14
CA GLU A 226 17.92 9.20 11.97
C GLU A 226 17.27 9.41 13.34
N LYS A 227 18.00 9.14 14.41
CA LYS A 227 17.56 9.48 15.77
C LYS A 227 17.73 10.97 16.04
N ARG A 228 16.99 11.49 17.03
CA ARG A 228 17.19 12.86 17.52
C ARG A 228 18.63 13.06 17.97
N ALA A 229 19.28 14.11 17.44
CA ALA A 229 20.66 14.44 17.75
C ALA A 229 20.91 14.77 19.23
N ASP A 230 19.90 15.30 19.94
CA ASP A 230 19.99 15.67 21.35
C ASP A 230 19.71 14.51 22.33
N GLY A 231 19.52 13.28 21.83
CA GLY A 231 19.27 12.08 22.63
C GLY A 231 17.92 12.04 23.37
N ARG A 232 17.09 13.07 23.22
CA ARG A 232 15.75 13.11 23.83
C ARG A 232 14.75 12.32 22.99
N VAL A 233 13.70 11.83 23.64
CA VAL A 233 12.55 11.21 22.97
C VAL A 233 11.48 12.25 22.66
N TYR A 234 10.75 12.03 21.56
CA TYR A 234 9.47 12.70 21.32
C TYR A 234 8.42 12.15 22.31
N LYS A 235 7.50 13.01 22.74
CA LYS A 235 6.38 12.63 23.61
C LYS A 235 5.20 12.16 22.79
#